data_AF-A0A8J1KNL4-F1
#
_entry.id   AF-A0A8J1KNL4-F1
#
_cell.length_a   1.000
_cell.length_b   1.000
_cell.length_c   1.000
_cell.angle_alpha   90.00
_cell.angle_beta   90.00
_cell.angle_gamma   90.00
#
_symmetry.space_group_name_H-M   'P 1'
#
loop_
_entity.id
_entity.type
_entity.pdbx_description
1 polymer ?
#
loop_
_entity_poly.entity_id
_entity_poly.type
_entity_poly.pdbx_seq_one_letter_code
_entity_poly.pdbx_strand_id
1 'polypeptide(L)'
;MAEYNPPHIKLRGTELSERIMNGPAPALKEDIWSNKFHRFINKCLQKDPAKRPFAKELLLNRFITYNRDEDEVQYSIAEHIQKGAKK
;
A
#
# COMPACT_ATOMS: atom_id res chain seq x y z
N MET A 1 -0.42 3.64 -7.36
CA MET A 1 0.01 2.59 -6.39
C MET A 1 -0.56 1.24 -6.82
N ALA A 2 -0.05 0.14 -6.24
CA ALA A 2 -0.18 -1.26 -6.69
C ALA A 2 -1.31 -1.57 -7.69
N GLU A 3 -2.58 -1.49 -7.28
CA GLU A 3 -3.74 -1.89 -8.10
C GLU A 3 -4.50 -0.72 -8.75
N TYR A 4 -3.90 0.47 -8.77
CA TYR A 4 -4.45 1.75 -9.22
C TYR A 4 -5.66 2.25 -8.41
N ASN A 5 -6.66 1.40 -8.17
CA ASN A 5 -7.88 1.72 -7.42
C ASN A 5 -7.80 1.22 -5.97
N PRO A 6 -8.43 1.92 -5.01
CA PRO A 6 -8.62 1.40 -3.66
C PRO A 6 -9.56 0.18 -3.64
N PRO A 7 -9.47 -0.66 -2.58
CA PRO A 7 -10.47 -1.68 -2.33
C PRO A 7 -11.88 -1.08 -2.26
N HIS A 8 -12.87 -1.81 -2.76
CA HIS A 8 -14.29 -1.43 -2.67
C HIS A 8 -14.69 -0.13 -3.38
N ILE A 9 -13.94 0.34 -4.39
CA ILE A 9 -14.24 1.59 -5.14
C ILE A 9 -15.68 1.72 -5.67
N LYS A 10 -16.38 0.60 -5.87
CA LYS A 10 -17.77 0.58 -6.35
C LYS A 10 -18.82 0.75 -5.23
N LEU A 11 -18.47 0.49 -3.98
CA LEU A 11 -19.39 0.60 -2.84
C LEU A 11 -19.54 2.06 -2.40
N ARG A 12 -20.68 2.40 -1.80
CA ARG A 12 -21.03 3.77 -1.39
C ARG A 12 -21.65 3.79 0.00
N GLY A 13 -21.56 4.95 0.67
CA GLY A 13 -22.32 5.24 1.88
C GLY A 13 -22.19 4.18 2.98
N THR A 14 -23.33 3.71 3.49
CA THR A 14 -23.41 2.75 4.60
C THR A 14 -22.82 1.39 4.25
N GLU A 15 -23.03 0.90 3.03
CA GLU A 15 -22.48 -0.38 2.57
C GLU A 15 -20.94 -0.40 2.58
N LEU A 16 -20.33 0.70 2.13
CA LEU A 16 -18.87 0.85 2.18
C LEU A 16 -18.37 0.86 3.62
N SER A 17 -19.01 1.64 4.49
CA SER A 17 -18.66 1.71 5.92
C SER A 17 -18.78 0.34 6.59
N GLU A 18 -19.87 -0.38 6.35
CA GLU A 18 -20.08 -1.72 6.89
C GLU A 18 -19.00 -2.70 6.40
N ARG A 19 -18.70 -2.70 5.09
CA ARG A 19 -17.66 -3.56 4.52
C ARG A 19 -16.28 -3.27 5.08
N ILE A 20 -15.96 -2.00 5.33
CA ILE A 20 -14.70 -1.57 5.94
C ILE A 20 -14.66 -1.97 7.42
N MET A 21 -15.74 -1.79 8.17
CA MET A 21 -15.77 -2.02 9.62
C MET A 21 -15.82 -3.52 9.97
N ASN A 22 -16.67 -4.28 9.29
CA ASN A 22 -17.01 -5.65 9.70
C ASN A 22 -16.41 -6.71 8.77
N GLY A 23 -16.08 -6.34 7.53
CA GLY A 23 -15.47 -7.27 6.61
C GLY A 23 -13.98 -7.51 6.90
N PRO A 24 -13.38 -8.53 6.26
CA PRO A 24 -11.94 -8.79 6.38
C PRO A 24 -11.13 -7.62 5.82
N ALA A 25 -9.94 -7.42 6.39
CA ALA A 25 -8.96 -6.48 5.88
C ALA A 25 -8.68 -6.77 4.39
N PRO A 26 -8.59 -5.74 3.53
CA PRO A 26 -8.26 -5.97 2.13
C PRO A 26 -6.81 -6.45 1.99
N ALA A 27 -6.56 -7.23 0.95
CA ALA A 27 -5.23 -7.72 0.56
C ALA A 27 -5.04 -7.47 -0.94
N LEU A 28 -3.78 -7.51 -1.39
CA LEU A 28 -3.45 -7.50 -2.81
C LEU A 28 -4.02 -8.75 -3.48
N LYS A 29 -4.60 -8.58 -4.66
CA LYS A 29 -5.31 -9.62 -5.41
C LYS A 29 -4.38 -10.46 -6.28
N GLU A 30 -3.33 -9.84 -6.80
CA GLU A 30 -2.41 -10.48 -7.72
C GLU A 30 -1.17 -10.99 -6.99
N ASP A 31 -0.71 -12.19 -7.34
CA ASP A 31 0.48 -12.82 -6.75
C ASP A 31 1.79 -12.31 -7.36
N ILE A 32 1.73 -11.28 -8.22
CA ILE A 32 2.91 -10.62 -8.79
C ILE A 32 3.70 -9.86 -7.73
N TRP A 33 3.08 -9.57 -6.58
CA TRP A 33 3.67 -8.78 -5.52
C TRP A 33 4.49 -9.65 -4.56
N SER A 34 5.63 -9.12 -4.14
CA SER A 34 6.50 -9.86 -3.22
C SER A 34 5.81 -10.17 -1.88
N ASN A 35 6.14 -11.32 -1.29
CA ASN A 35 5.70 -11.68 0.07
C ASN A 35 6.07 -10.61 1.13
N LYS A 36 7.17 -9.87 0.92
CA LYS A 36 7.54 -8.75 1.81
C LYS A 36 6.47 -7.65 1.77
N PHE A 37 5.99 -7.32 0.57
CA PHE A 37 4.98 -6.30 0.37
C PHE A 37 3.61 -6.73 0.91
N HIS A 38 3.16 -7.96 0.64
CA HIS A 38 1.93 -8.51 1.23
C HIS A 38 1.93 -8.42 2.77
N ARG A 39 3.04 -8.84 3.41
CA ARG A 39 3.16 -8.75 4.87
C ARG A 39 3.16 -7.31 5.39
N PHE A 40 3.75 -6.38 4.65
CA PHE A 40 3.73 -4.96 5.02
C PHE A 40 2.32 -4.40 4.99
N ILE A 41 1.57 -4.64 3.91
CA ILE A 41 0.16 -4.24 3.78
C ILE A 41 -0.70 -4.85 4.89
N ASN A 42 -0.53 -6.13 5.20
CA ASN A 42 -1.27 -6.80 6.29
C ASN A 42 -1.01 -6.16 7.67
N LYS A 43 0.20 -5.65 7.93
CA LYS A 43 0.49 -4.90 9.16
C LYS A 43 -0.22 -3.54 9.19
N CYS A 44 -0.19 -2.80 8.08
CA CYS A 44 -0.85 -1.49 7.97
C CYS A 44 -2.37 -1.60 8.14
N LEU A 45 -2.97 -2.65 7.56
CA LEU A 45 -4.41 -2.86 7.53
C LEU A 45 -4.93 -3.71 8.71
N GLN A 46 -4.15 -3.79 9.80
CA GLN A 46 -4.62 -4.43 11.03
C GLN A 46 -5.90 -3.73 11.51
N LYS A 47 -6.98 -4.52 11.62
CA LYS A 47 -8.33 -4.05 11.93
C LYS A 47 -8.46 -3.57 13.36
N ASP A 48 -7.84 -4.28 14.30
CA ASP A 48 -7.78 -3.91 15.71
C ASP A 48 -6.78 -2.75 15.89
N PRO A 49 -7.24 -1.53 16.23
CA PRO A 49 -6.35 -0.39 16.37
C PRO A 49 -5.28 -0.59 17.45
N ALA A 50 -5.59 -1.35 18.52
CA ALA A 50 -4.63 -1.60 19.60
C ALA A 50 -3.49 -2.52 19.15
N LYS A 51 -3.71 -3.34 18.11
CA LYS A 51 -2.69 -4.23 17.54
C LYS A 51 -2.00 -3.64 16.31
N ARG A 52 -2.43 -2.46 15.84
CA ARG A 52 -1.87 -1.83 14.64
C ARG A 52 -0.51 -1.21 15.00
N PRO A 53 0.58 -1.58 14.32
CA PRO A 53 1.90 -1.01 14.61
C PRO A 53 1.94 0.50 14.35
N PHE A 54 2.71 1.21 15.16
CA PHE A 54 2.97 2.64 14.96
C PHE A 54 3.89 2.89 13.75
N ALA A 55 3.89 4.12 13.24
CA ALA A 55 4.75 4.51 12.12
C ALA A 55 6.23 4.16 12.35
N LYS A 56 6.75 4.42 13.55
CA LYS A 56 8.13 4.07 13.93
C LYS A 56 8.45 2.58 13.78
N GLU A 57 7.48 1.70 13.99
CA GLU A 57 7.65 0.25 13.85
C GLU A 57 7.50 -0.19 12.38
N LEU A 58 6.59 0.45 11.64
CA LEU A 58 6.40 0.19 10.21
C LEU A 58 7.63 0.58 9.38
N LEU A 59 8.28 1.69 9.74
CA LEU A 59 9.52 2.15 9.11
C LEU A 59 10.67 1.16 9.24
N LEU A 60 10.66 0.30 10.29
CA LEU A 60 11.67 -0.75 10.49
C LEU A 60 11.37 -2.03 9.70
N ASN A 61 10.25 -2.11 8.97
CA ASN A 61 9.91 -3.30 8.21
C ASN A 61 10.89 -3.53 7.06
N ARG A 62 11.23 -4.78 6.75
CA ARG A 62 12.08 -5.16 5.60
C ARG A 62 11.56 -4.65 4.25
N PHE A 63 10.26 -4.42 4.09
CA PHE A 63 9.73 -3.82 2.87
C PHE A 63 10.22 -2.37 2.68
N ILE A 64 10.39 -1.63 3.77
CA ILE A 64 10.85 -0.22 3.74
C ILE A 64 12.38 -0.15 3.82
N THR A 65 12.98 -0.87 4.76
CA THR A 65 14.42 -0.77 5.07
C THR A 65 15.33 -1.44 4.05
N TYR A 66 14.81 -2.38 3.26
CA TYR A 66 15.59 -3.10 2.25
C TYR A 66 15.25 -2.59 0.86
N ASN A 67 15.55 -1.31 0.62
CA ASN A 67 15.48 -0.71 -0.70
C ASN A 67 16.90 -0.63 -1.28
N ARG A 68 17.20 -1.48 -2.26
CA ARG A 68 18.54 -1.56 -2.87
C ARG A 68 18.71 -0.64 -4.09
N ASP A 69 17.58 -0.17 -4.62
CA ASP A 69 17.49 0.48 -5.92
C ASP A 69 16.94 1.91 -5.77
N GLU A 70 17.16 2.54 -4.61
CA GLU A 70 16.59 3.84 -4.27
C GLU A 70 16.98 4.91 -5.31
N ASP A 71 18.25 4.97 -5.68
CA ASP A 71 18.76 5.93 -6.67
C ASP A 71 18.10 5.73 -8.05
N GLU A 72 17.94 4.47 -8.47
CA GLU A 72 17.29 4.13 -9.75
C GLU A 72 15.81 4.51 -9.74
N VAL A 73 15.11 4.22 -8.63
CA VAL A 73 13.70 4.58 -8.46
C VAL A 73 13.53 6.10 -8.46
N GLN A 74 14.39 6.84 -7.75
CA GLN A 74 14.37 8.32 -7.75
C GLN A 74 14.59 8.88 -9.16
N TYR A 75 15.57 8.34 -9.90
CA TYR A 75 15.82 8.73 -11.29
C TYR A 75 14.61 8.48 -12.19
N SER A 76 14.02 7.28 -12.12
CA SER A 76 12.83 6.91 -12.91
C SER A 76 11.64 7.84 -12.63
N ILE A 77 11.41 8.18 -11.35
CA ILE A 77 10.36 9.13 -10.95
C ILE A 77 10.65 10.52 -11.53
N ALA A 78 11.88 11.02 -11.41
CA ALA A 78 12.25 12.33 -11.93
C ALA A 78 12.08 12.40 -13.46
N GLU A 79 12.49 11.36 -14.18
CA GLU A 79 12.34 11.25 -15.63
C GLU A 79 10.85 11.27 -16.04
N HIS A 80 10.00 10.53 -15.33
CA HIS A 80 8.56 10.50 -15.59
C HIS A 80 7.91 11.87 -15.39
N ILE A 81 8.27 12.57 -14.31
CA ILE A 81 7.77 13.92 -14.01
C ILE A 81 8.15 14.89 -15.14
N GLN A 82 9.40 14.85 -15.60
CA GLN A 82 9.86 15.71 -16.71
C GLN A 82 9.14 15.44 -18.03
N LYS A 83 8.90 14.16 -18.35
CA LYS A 83 8.12 13.77 -19.55
C LYS A 83 6.67 14.26 -19.46
N GLY A 84 6.08 14.23 -18.27
CA GLY A 84 4.74 14.74 -18.01
C GLY A 84 4.65 16.26 -18.16
N ALA A 85 5.66 17.01 -17.71
CA ALA A 85 5.69 18.48 -17.80
C ALA A 85 5.90 19.02 -19.23
N LYS A 86 6.35 18.17 -20.16
CA LYS A 86 6.55 18.51 -21.58
C LYS A 86 5.31 18.23 -22.45
N LYS A 87 4.24 17.69 -21.87
CA LYS A 87 2.94 17.50 -22.51
C LYS A 87 1.97 18.58 -22.05
#